data_AF-A0A9D6URV5-F1
#
_entry.id   AF-A0A9D6URV5-F1
#
_cell.length_a   1.000
_cell.length_b   1.000
_cell.length_c   1.000
_cell.angle_alpha   90.00
_cell.angle_beta   90.00
_cell.angle_gamma   90.00
#
_symmetry.space_group_name_H-M   'P 1'
#
loop_
_entity.id
_entity.type
_entity.pdbx_description
1 polymer ?
#
loop_
_entity_poly.entity_id
_entity_poly.type
_entity_poly.pdbx_seq_one_letter_code
_entity_poly.pdbx_strand_id
1 'polypeptide(L)'
;MHSANAAEWVLRLVTSPERAASTVGDLLEESTGRNILWFWTSTLRTAACHVLKDLWVFRGRMAWLAFSGLVEFVLLGMALGMVVIRLWTDYFPYQYGPNSTYIPPWGFYCIIAAMVTAVPLMVGWEIASRSRGRELAAALALALALAVPNALRAIGSGKLVHRIETPYPYVDNILVGFFTMALFATAGAMLFRLRDLPRGRSVLGSVRPK
;
A
#
# COMPACT_ATOMS: atom_id res chain seq x y z
N MET A 1 -8.01 -5.39 27.76
CA MET A 1 -8.51 -6.40 26.80
C MET A 1 -8.66 -5.87 25.37
N HIS A 2 -9.31 -4.73 25.13
CA HIS A 2 -9.47 -4.19 23.76
C HIS A 2 -8.15 -3.99 22.99
N SER A 3 -7.10 -3.49 23.66
CA SER A 3 -5.76 -3.32 23.05
C SER A 3 -5.10 -4.64 22.62
N ALA A 4 -5.38 -5.74 23.32
CA ALA A 4 -4.81 -7.06 23.00
C ALA A 4 -5.46 -7.64 21.74
N ASN A 5 -6.79 -7.55 21.63
CA ASN A 5 -7.52 -7.98 20.43
C ASN A 5 -7.07 -7.20 19.20
N ALA A 6 -6.84 -5.89 19.34
CA ALA A 6 -6.36 -5.05 18.25
C ALA A 6 -4.92 -5.39 17.85
N ALA A 7 -4.01 -5.64 18.81
CA ALA A 7 -2.65 -6.09 18.53
C ALA A 7 -2.61 -7.46 17.86
N GLU A 8 -3.45 -8.41 18.32
CA GLU A 8 -3.58 -9.73 17.71
C GLU A 8 -4.05 -9.60 16.26
N TRP A 9 -5.02 -8.71 16.00
CA TRP A 9 -5.51 -8.43 14.66
C TRP A 9 -4.42 -7.87 13.74
N VAL A 10 -3.60 -6.93 14.23
CA VAL A 10 -2.45 -6.40 13.48
C VAL A 10 -1.43 -7.51 13.19
N LEU A 11 -1.08 -8.34 14.18
CA LEU A 11 -0.13 -9.43 14.00
C LEU A 11 -0.66 -10.52 13.06
N ARG A 12 -1.96 -10.80 13.04
CA ARG A 12 -2.59 -11.72 12.09
C ARG A 12 -2.43 -11.29 10.61
N LEU A 13 -2.18 -10.01 10.36
CA LEU A 13 -1.88 -9.54 9.00
C LEU A 13 -0.51 -10.02 8.50
N VAL A 14 0.43 -10.29 9.41
CA VAL A 14 1.84 -10.60 9.09
C VAL A 14 2.28 -12.01 9.51
N THR A 15 1.47 -12.71 10.32
CA THR A 15 1.77 -14.06 10.81
C THR A 15 0.50 -14.92 10.89
N SER A 16 0.65 -16.18 11.33
CA SER A 16 -0.49 -17.07 11.56
C SER A 16 -1.28 -16.65 12.80
N PRO A 17 -2.58 -16.95 12.90
CA PRO A 17 -3.40 -16.59 14.05
C PRO A 17 -2.88 -17.13 15.39
N GLU A 18 -2.34 -18.36 15.39
CA GLU A 18 -1.82 -19.02 16.58
C GLU A 18 -0.55 -18.32 17.08
N ARG A 19 0.35 -17.97 16.16
CA ARG A 19 1.56 -17.20 16.48
C ARG A 19 1.21 -15.79 16.94
N ALA A 20 0.25 -15.13 16.29
CA ALA A 20 -0.22 -13.81 16.70
C ALA A 20 -0.76 -13.83 18.14
N ALA A 21 -1.60 -14.81 18.48
CA ALA A 21 -2.14 -14.96 19.83
C ALA A 21 -1.04 -15.23 20.87
N SER A 22 -0.09 -16.13 20.56
CA SER A 22 1.05 -16.42 21.42
C SER A 22 1.90 -15.17 21.68
N THR A 23 2.30 -14.47 20.62
CA THR A 23 3.11 -13.25 20.72
C THR A 23 2.40 -12.14 21.49
N VAL A 24 1.09 -11.97 21.33
CA VAL A 24 0.32 -11.01 22.14
C VAL A 24 0.27 -11.43 23.60
N GLY A 25 0.12 -12.73 23.88
CA GLY A 25 0.22 -13.28 25.24
C GLY A 25 1.53 -12.91 25.90
N ASP A 26 2.65 -13.20 25.24
CA ASP A 26 4.01 -12.88 25.72
C ASP A 26 4.16 -11.36 25.96
N LEU A 27 3.69 -10.53 25.01
CA LEU A 27 3.74 -9.07 25.14
C LEU A 27 2.85 -8.54 26.28
N LEU A 28 1.72 -9.19 26.57
CA LEU A 28 0.85 -8.81 27.68
C LEU A 28 1.51 -9.13 29.02
N GLU A 29 2.13 -10.30 29.15
CA GLU A 29 2.87 -10.69 30.35
C GLU A 29 4.00 -9.69 30.63
N GLU A 30 4.79 -9.35 29.60
CA GLU A 30 5.87 -8.35 29.69
C GLU A 30 5.38 -6.91 29.91
N SER A 31 4.12 -6.61 29.54
CA SER A 31 3.55 -5.26 29.71
C SER A 31 3.18 -4.94 31.16
N THR A 32 3.19 -5.94 32.06
CA THR A 32 2.88 -5.77 33.48
C THR A 32 3.92 -4.85 34.15
N GLY A 33 3.57 -3.56 34.27
CA GLY A 33 4.47 -2.51 34.78
C GLY A 33 5.03 -1.56 33.71
N ARG A 34 4.64 -1.71 32.44
CA ARG A 34 4.99 -0.79 31.34
C ARG A 34 3.76 -0.05 30.82
N ASN A 35 3.98 1.03 30.08
CA ASN A 35 2.88 1.82 29.51
C ASN A 35 2.36 1.22 28.19
N ILE A 36 1.17 1.66 27.77
CA ILE A 36 0.51 1.20 26.54
C ILE A 36 1.30 1.53 25.27
N LEU A 37 2.08 2.61 25.28
CA LEU A 37 2.94 2.99 24.15
C LEU A 37 4.05 1.96 23.91
N TRP A 38 4.64 1.44 24.99
CA TRP A 38 5.62 0.36 24.90
C TRP A 38 5.01 -0.90 24.27
N PHE A 39 3.80 -1.29 24.69
CA PHE A 39 3.11 -2.46 24.13
C PHE A 39 2.88 -2.32 22.61
N TRP A 40 2.41 -1.16 22.14
CA TRP A 40 2.18 -0.91 20.72
C TRP A 40 3.48 -0.82 19.91
N THR A 41 4.52 -0.19 20.45
CA THR A 41 5.81 -0.13 19.76
C THR A 41 6.44 -1.52 19.63
N SER A 42 6.37 -2.38 20.66
CA SER A 42 6.80 -3.77 20.58
C SER A 42 5.97 -4.61 19.60
N THR A 43 4.65 -4.40 19.56
CA THR A 43 3.75 -5.06 18.60
C THR A 43 4.12 -4.69 17.16
N LEU A 44 4.23 -3.40 16.87
CA LEU A 44 4.56 -2.90 15.53
C LEU A 44 5.98 -3.30 15.12
N ARG A 45 6.95 -3.29 16.04
CA ARG A 45 8.31 -3.77 15.80
C ARG A 45 8.30 -5.25 15.41
N THR A 46 7.55 -6.07 16.12
CA THR A 46 7.44 -7.51 15.81
C THR A 46 6.82 -7.72 14.43
N ALA A 47 5.75 -6.98 14.12
CA ALA A 47 5.13 -7.03 12.80
C ALA A 47 6.09 -6.61 11.67
N ALA A 48 6.81 -5.51 11.87
CA ALA A 48 7.81 -5.02 10.92
C ALA A 48 8.95 -6.03 10.73
N CYS A 49 9.44 -6.65 11.80
CA CYS A 49 10.46 -7.70 11.73
C CYS A 49 9.99 -8.90 10.88
N HIS A 50 8.74 -9.32 11.01
CA HIS A 50 8.18 -10.39 10.16
C HIS A 50 8.18 -10.02 8.68
N VAL A 51 7.64 -8.82 8.35
CA VAL A 51 7.57 -8.35 6.96
C VAL A 51 8.97 -8.19 6.36
N LEU A 52 9.90 -7.58 7.10
CA LEU A 52 11.27 -7.39 6.64
C LEU A 52 12.03 -8.72 6.50
N LYS A 53 11.81 -9.67 7.42
CA LYS A 53 12.38 -11.01 7.31
C LYS A 53 11.92 -11.70 6.03
N ASP A 54 10.63 -11.65 5.72
CA ASP A 54 10.10 -12.24 4.49
C ASP A 54 10.64 -11.56 3.23
N LEU A 55 10.80 -10.23 3.28
CA LEU A 55 11.42 -9.46 2.21
C LEU A 55 12.87 -9.91 1.95
N TRP A 56 13.65 -10.11 3.00
CA TRP A 56 15.05 -10.52 2.91
C TRP A 56 15.24 -11.98 2.50
N VAL A 57 14.51 -12.90 3.15
CA VAL A 57 14.63 -14.34 2.88
C VAL A 57 14.15 -14.67 1.46
N PHE A 58 13.12 -13.98 0.96
CA PHE A 58 12.55 -14.25 -0.35
C PHE A 58 12.78 -13.12 -1.36
N ARG A 59 13.92 -12.43 -1.26
CA ARG A 59 14.27 -11.25 -2.06
C ARG A 59 14.00 -11.39 -3.56
N GLY A 60 14.37 -12.52 -4.17
CA GLY A 60 14.20 -12.74 -5.61
C GLY A 60 12.73 -12.83 -6.02
N ARG A 61 11.92 -13.55 -5.23
CA ARG A 61 10.47 -13.64 -5.46
C ARG A 61 9.80 -12.30 -5.20
N MET A 62 10.21 -11.56 -4.18
CA MET A 62 9.64 -10.23 -3.88
C MET A 62 10.00 -9.20 -4.95
N ALA A 63 11.23 -9.23 -5.47
CA ALA A 63 11.64 -8.39 -6.59
C ALA A 63 10.82 -8.72 -7.86
N TRP A 64 10.61 -10.00 -8.15
CA TRP A 64 9.76 -10.44 -9.27
C TRP A 64 8.31 -9.98 -9.10
N LEU A 65 7.72 -10.16 -7.91
CA LEU A 65 6.36 -9.72 -7.63
C LEU A 65 6.22 -8.20 -7.77
N ALA A 66 7.17 -7.43 -7.22
CA ALA A 66 7.21 -5.98 -7.38
C ALA A 66 7.31 -5.57 -8.85
N PHE A 67 8.18 -6.23 -9.63
CA PHE A 67 8.29 -5.98 -11.06
C PHE A 67 6.99 -6.31 -11.81
N SER A 68 6.40 -7.48 -11.58
CA SER A 68 5.11 -7.85 -12.19
C SER A 68 4.00 -6.86 -11.81
N GLY A 69 4.01 -6.38 -10.58
CA GLY A 69 3.11 -5.35 -10.08
C GLY A 69 3.27 -4.01 -10.79
N LEU A 70 4.50 -3.57 -11.03
CA LEU A 70 4.78 -2.37 -11.81
C LEU A 70 4.28 -2.49 -13.24
N VAL A 71 4.49 -3.64 -13.88
CA VAL A 71 3.99 -3.91 -15.24
C VAL A 71 2.46 -3.84 -15.26
N GLU A 72 1.78 -4.48 -14.30
CA GLU A 72 0.32 -4.42 -14.18
C GLU A 72 -0.20 -3.01 -13.93
N PHE A 73 0.44 -2.27 -13.04
CA PHE A 73 0.11 -0.88 -12.77
C PHE A 73 0.17 -0.03 -14.05
N VAL A 74 1.25 -0.18 -14.84
CA VAL A 74 1.40 0.53 -16.12
C VAL A 74 0.33 0.11 -17.11
N LEU A 75 0.11 -1.20 -17.29
CA LEU A 75 -0.87 -1.71 -18.26
C LEU A 75 -2.31 -1.31 -17.91
N LEU A 76 -2.71 -1.44 -16.65
CA LEU A 76 -4.02 -1.01 -16.17
C LEU A 76 -4.19 0.50 -16.31
N GLY A 77 -3.15 1.27 -16.02
CA GLY A 77 -3.17 2.72 -16.19
C GLY A 77 -3.31 3.16 -17.63
N MET A 78 -2.58 2.51 -18.56
CA MET A 78 -2.72 2.74 -19.99
C MET A 78 -4.13 2.37 -20.47
N ALA A 79 -4.65 1.21 -20.06
CA ALA A 79 -5.99 0.76 -20.42
C ALA A 79 -7.06 1.73 -19.92
N LEU A 80 -6.98 2.16 -18.66
CA LEU A 80 -7.88 3.16 -18.08
C LEU A 80 -7.80 4.49 -18.85
N GLY A 81 -6.58 4.97 -19.13
CA GLY A 81 -6.37 6.19 -19.91
C GLY A 81 -7.01 6.11 -21.30
N MET A 82 -6.80 5.00 -22.02
CA MET A 82 -7.41 4.77 -23.33
C MET A 82 -8.95 4.73 -23.26
N VAL A 83 -9.51 4.03 -22.28
CA VAL A 83 -10.97 3.96 -22.09
C VAL A 83 -11.55 5.34 -21.81
N VAL A 84 -10.94 6.11 -20.90
CA VAL A 84 -11.47 7.44 -20.56
C VAL A 84 -11.34 8.40 -21.73
N ILE A 85 -10.18 8.42 -22.41
CA ILE A 85 -9.99 9.24 -23.63
C ILE A 85 -11.04 8.86 -24.67
N ARG A 86 -11.25 7.57 -24.92
CA ARG A 86 -12.22 7.08 -25.90
C ARG A 86 -13.65 7.51 -25.57
N LEU A 87 -14.09 7.24 -24.34
CA LEU A 87 -15.41 7.66 -23.87
C LEU A 87 -15.58 9.18 -24.01
N TRP A 88 -14.54 9.96 -23.68
CA TRP A 88 -14.64 11.41 -23.75
C TRP A 88 -14.74 11.90 -25.18
N THR A 89 -13.94 11.35 -26.10
CA THR A 89 -14.03 11.67 -27.53
C THR A 89 -15.41 11.32 -28.10
N ASP A 90 -16.02 10.21 -27.65
CA ASP A 90 -17.32 9.76 -28.14
C ASP A 90 -18.50 10.61 -27.58
N TYR A 91 -18.46 11.04 -26.31
CA TYR A 91 -19.57 11.76 -25.67
C TYR A 91 -19.44 13.29 -25.65
N PHE A 92 -18.21 13.82 -25.72
CA PHE A 92 -17.93 15.25 -25.66
C PHE A 92 -17.00 15.66 -26.79
N PRO A 93 -17.49 15.78 -28.04
CA PRO A 93 -16.70 16.14 -29.20
C PRO A 93 -16.33 17.65 -29.20
N TYR A 94 -15.75 18.14 -28.11
CA TYR A 94 -15.13 19.46 -28.08
C TYR A 94 -13.72 19.35 -28.67
N GLN A 95 -13.64 19.52 -30.00
CA GLN A 95 -12.37 19.68 -30.70
C GLN A 95 -11.81 21.06 -30.37
N TYR A 96 -10.68 21.11 -29.66
CA TYR A 96 -9.96 22.37 -29.40
C TYR A 96 -9.12 22.79 -30.63
N GLY A 97 -8.91 21.88 -31.57
CA GLY A 97 -8.22 22.09 -32.83
C GLY A 97 -8.04 20.77 -33.60
N PRO A 98 -7.35 20.81 -34.76
CA PRO A 98 -7.01 19.60 -35.51
C PRO A 98 -6.17 18.68 -34.61
N ASN A 99 -6.63 17.45 -34.38
CA ASN A 99 -5.96 16.44 -33.56
C ASN A 99 -5.89 16.72 -32.05
N SER A 100 -6.68 17.65 -31.49
CA SER A 100 -6.74 17.86 -30.04
C SER A 100 -8.15 17.70 -29.49
N THR A 101 -8.29 16.77 -28.53
CA THR A 101 -9.53 16.56 -27.77
C THR A 101 -9.43 17.35 -26.47
N TYR A 102 -10.41 18.21 -26.19
CA TYR A 102 -10.47 18.89 -24.90
C TYR A 102 -10.97 17.92 -23.83
N ILE A 103 -10.10 17.53 -22.90
CA ILE A 103 -10.51 16.84 -21.67
C ILE A 103 -10.82 17.92 -20.63
N PRO A 104 -12.07 18.02 -20.12
CA PRO A 104 -12.38 19.01 -19.11
C PRO A 104 -11.57 18.72 -17.83
N PRO A 105 -11.17 19.76 -17.08
CA PRO A 105 -10.32 19.61 -15.90
C PRO A 105 -10.82 18.55 -14.91
N TRP A 106 -12.13 18.49 -14.65
CA TRP A 106 -12.73 17.49 -13.75
C TRP A 106 -12.52 16.05 -14.24
N GLY A 107 -12.59 15.79 -15.55
CA GLY A 107 -12.36 14.46 -16.12
C GLY A 107 -10.90 14.03 -15.95
N PHE A 108 -9.97 14.95 -16.15
CA PHE A 108 -8.55 14.71 -15.88
C PHE A 108 -8.29 14.41 -14.40
N TYR A 109 -8.93 15.14 -13.47
CA TYR A 109 -8.83 14.85 -12.04
C TYR A 109 -9.39 13.47 -11.67
N CYS A 110 -10.49 13.03 -12.29
CA CYS A 110 -11.01 11.68 -12.09
C CYS A 110 -10.02 10.59 -12.52
N ILE A 111 -9.34 10.77 -13.67
CA ILE A 111 -8.30 9.84 -14.13
C ILE A 111 -7.16 9.79 -13.12
N ILE A 112 -6.64 10.95 -12.69
CA ILE A 112 -5.57 11.01 -11.70
C ILE A 112 -5.99 10.35 -10.40
N ALA A 113 -7.19 10.65 -9.90
CA ALA A 113 -7.70 10.04 -8.68
C ALA A 113 -7.75 8.52 -8.80
N ALA A 114 -8.26 7.97 -9.90
CA ALA A 114 -8.30 6.54 -10.13
C ALA A 114 -6.88 5.93 -10.24
N MET A 115 -5.96 6.61 -10.92
CA MET A 115 -4.56 6.20 -11.06
C MET A 115 -3.78 6.20 -9.75
N VAL A 116 -4.14 7.09 -8.81
CA VAL A 116 -3.45 7.22 -7.52
C VAL A 116 -4.10 6.37 -6.42
N THR A 117 -5.36 5.95 -6.61
CA THR A 117 -6.14 5.22 -5.59
C THR A 117 -6.55 3.82 -6.06
N ALA A 118 -7.48 3.72 -7.00
CA ALA A 118 -8.12 2.47 -7.43
C ALA A 118 -7.12 1.51 -8.09
N VAL A 119 -6.29 2.00 -9.03
CA VAL A 119 -5.34 1.15 -9.76
C VAL A 119 -4.29 0.55 -8.81
N PRO A 120 -3.58 1.32 -7.95
CA PRO A 120 -2.65 0.73 -6.98
C PRO A 120 -3.33 -0.23 -6.02
N LEU A 121 -4.55 0.07 -5.56
CA LEU A 121 -5.30 -0.81 -4.67
C LEU A 121 -5.60 -2.17 -5.33
N MET A 122 -6.02 -2.17 -6.59
CA MET A 122 -6.25 -3.41 -7.35
C MET A 122 -4.95 -4.18 -7.58
N VAL A 123 -3.87 -3.49 -7.96
CA VAL A 123 -2.55 -4.12 -8.17
C VAL A 123 -2.02 -4.73 -6.87
N GLY A 124 -2.15 -4.02 -5.75
CA GLY A 124 -1.75 -4.52 -4.43
C GLY A 124 -2.52 -5.77 -4.00
N TRP A 125 -3.83 -5.78 -4.27
CA TRP A 125 -4.68 -6.95 -4.07
C TRP A 125 -4.22 -8.14 -4.91
N GLU A 126 -3.94 -7.92 -6.19
CA GLU A 126 -3.54 -8.98 -7.11
C GLU A 126 -2.15 -9.54 -6.81
N ILE A 127 -1.20 -8.71 -6.39
CA ILE A 127 0.11 -9.17 -5.92
C ILE A 127 -0.02 -10.00 -4.65
N ALA A 128 -0.90 -9.58 -3.73
CA ALA A 128 -1.16 -10.33 -2.51
C ALA A 128 -1.75 -11.72 -2.79
N SER A 129 -2.64 -11.82 -3.79
CA SER A 129 -3.24 -13.10 -4.19
C SER A 129 -2.20 -14.14 -4.66
N ARG A 130 -1.08 -13.66 -5.21
CA ARG A 130 0.04 -14.48 -5.73
C ARG A 130 1.12 -14.79 -4.69
N SER A 131 1.17 -14.06 -3.59
CA SER A 131 2.25 -14.18 -2.60
C SER A 131 1.94 -15.09 -1.41
N ARG A 132 0.67 -15.50 -1.22
CA ARG A 132 0.13 -16.47 -0.24
C ARG A 132 0.94 -16.59 1.06
N GLY A 133 0.52 -15.86 2.08
CA GLY A 133 1.17 -15.79 3.40
C GLY A 133 2.30 -14.78 3.50
N ARG A 134 2.57 -14.01 2.43
CA ARG A 134 3.58 -12.93 2.37
C ARG A 134 3.04 -11.68 1.68
N GLU A 135 1.73 -11.46 1.85
CA GLU A 135 0.94 -10.43 1.19
C GLU A 135 1.53 -9.04 1.42
N LEU A 136 1.79 -8.72 2.69
CA LEU A 136 2.35 -7.43 3.09
C LEU A 136 3.81 -7.24 2.66
N ALA A 137 4.62 -8.29 2.63
CA ALA A 137 6.00 -8.20 2.16
C ALA A 137 6.06 -7.91 0.66
N ALA A 138 5.20 -8.56 -0.13
CA ALA A 138 5.09 -8.31 -1.56
C ALA A 138 4.56 -6.89 -1.87
N ALA A 139 3.57 -6.43 -1.10
CA ALA A 139 3.05 -5.07 -1.22
C ALA A 139 4.09 -4.02 -0.81
N LEU A 140 4.86 -4.26 0.25
CA LEU A 140 5.97 -3.41 0.65
C LEU A 140 7.06 -3.36 -0.43
N ALA A 141 7.37 -4.50 -1.07
CA ALA A 141 8.32 -4.54 -2.17
C ALA A 141 7.86 -3.66 -3.35
N LEU A 142 6.58 -3.73 -3.74
CA LEU A 142 6.01 -2.85 -4.76
C LEU A 142 6.05 -1.38 -4.32
N ALA A 143 5.65 -1.08 -3.08
CA ALA A 143 5.67 0.26 -2.53
C ALA A 143 7.07 0.90 -2.59
N LEU A 144 8.10 0.13 -2.24
CA LEU A 144 9.50 0.56 -2.36
C LEU A 144 9.90 0.75 -3.82
N ALA A 145 9.49 -0.15 -4.71
CA ALA A 145 9.79 -0.03 -6.14
C ALA A 145 9.15 1.23 -6.78
N LEU A 146 7.99 1.66 -6.29
CA LEU A 146 7.33 2.91 -6.68
C LEU A 146 7.99 4.15 -6.05
N ALA A 147 8.29 4.10 -4.74
CA ALA A 147 8.72 5.28 -4.00
C ALA A 147 10.23 5.59 -4.16
N VAL A 148 11.10 4.58 -4.16
CA VAL A 148 12.56 4.77 -4.09
C VAL A 148 13.14 5.49 -5.32
N PRO A 149 12.84 5.09 -6.58
CA PRO A 149 13.37 5.81 -7.74
C PRO A 149 12.98 7.28 -7.76
N ASN A 150 11.78 7.59 -7.27
CA ASN A 150 11.26 8.96 -7.22
C ASN A 150 11.86 9.77 -6.07
N ALA A 151 12.06 9.16 -4.90
CA ALA A 151 12.80 9.78 -3.82
C ALA A 151 14.26 10.08 -4.24
N LEU A 152 14.92 9.14 -4.92
CA LEU A 152 16.28 9.33 -5.45
C LEU A 152 16.31 10.45 -6.50
N ARG A 153 15.33 10.50 -7.41
CA ARG A 153 15.19 11.59 -8.38
C ARG A 153 14.99 12.94 -7.70
N ALA A 154 14.16 12.99 -6.66
CA ALA A 154 13.93 14.20 -5.88
C ALA A 154 15.23 14.71 -5.25
N ILE A 155 15.99 13.82 -4.59
CA ILE A 155 17.29 14.13 -3.96
C ILE A 155 18.32 14.58 -5.01
N GLY A 156 18.52 13.77 -6.06
CA GLY A 156 19.53 14.02 -7.09
C GLY A 156 19.28 15.25 -7.94
N SER A 157 18.02 15.70 -8.04
CA SER A 157 17.69 16.91 -8.79
C SER A 157 18.14 18.20 -8.10
N GLY A 158 18.43 18.19 -6.79
CA GLY A 158 18.84 19.38 -6.04
C GLY A 158 17.90 20.60 -6.15
N LYS A 159 16.70 20.43 -6.73
CA LYS A 159 15.88 21.50 -7.32
C LYS A 159 14.53 21.71 -6.65
N LEU A 160 14.22 21.01 -5.57
CA LEU A 160 12.89 21.08 -4.98
C LEU A 160 12.63 22.25 -4.03
N VAL A 161 13.62 23.12 -3.69
CA VAL A 161 13.32 24.24 -2.76
C VAL A 161 14.00 25.59 -3.06
N HIS A 162 15.14 25.66 -3.78
CA HIS A 162 15.96 26.90 -3.71
C HIS A 162 16.41 27.57 -5.03
N ARG A 163 15.85 27.25 -6.21
CA ARG A 163 16.33 27.91 -7.44
C ARG A 163 15.34 28.25 -8.54
N ILE A 164 14.05 28.21 -8.27
CA ILE A 164 13.05 28.71 -9.21
C ILE A 164 12.20 29.74 -8.45
N GLU A 165 12.37 31.02 -8.77
CA GLU A 165 11.62 32.16 -8.20
C GLU A 165 10.11 32.09 -8.47
N THR A 166 9.67 31.05 -9.19
CA THR A 166 8.28 30.66 -9.34
C THR A 166 8.14 29.20 -8.88
N PRO A 167 7.35 28.90 -7.82
CA PRO A 167 7.03 27.52 -7.52
C PRO A 167 6.29 26.94 -8.71
N TYR A 168 6.93 26.04 -9.47
CA TYR A 168 6.23 25.28 -10.50
C TYR A 168 5.18 24.43 -9.75
N PRO A 169 3.87 24.67 -9.93
CA PRO A 169 2.83 24.18 -9.00
C PRO A 169 2.58 22.67 -9.02
N TYR A 170 3.50 21.87 -9.55
CA TYR A 170 3.30 20.46 -9.85
C TYR A 170 4.43 19.51 -9.43
N VAL A 171 5.62 19.99 -9.03
CA VAL A 171 6.75 19.07 -8.73
C VAL A 171 6.67 18.53 -7.29
N ASP A 172 6.18 19.33 -6.34
CA ASP A 172 5.99 18.90 -4.94
C ASP A 172 4.93 17.79 -4.79
N ASN A 173 3.99 17.69 -5.74
CA ASN A 173 2.91 16.71 -5.72
C ASN A 173 3.31 15.32 -6.22
N ILE A 174 4.45 15.19 -6.89
CA ILE A 174 4.86 13.90 -7.49
C ILE A 174 5.22 12.89 -6.41
N LEU A 175 6.04 13.31 -5.43
CA LEU A 175 6.46 12.43 -4.32
C LEU A 175 5.25 12.02 -3.46
N VAL A 176 4.36 12.97 -3.16
CA VAL A 176 3.09 12.69 -2.49
C VAL A 176 2.28 11.64 -3.26
N GLY A 177 2.12 11.81 -4.58
CA GLY A 177 1.43 10.84 -5.43
C GLY A 177 2.01 9.42 -5.33
N PHE A 178 3.34 9.27 -5.34
CA PHE A 178 3.98 7.95 -5.21
C PHE A 178 3.78 7.33 -3.82
N PHE A 179 3.84 8.11 -2.75
CA PHE A 179 3.52 7.63 -1.41
C PHE A 179 2.05 7.24 -1.27
N THR A 180 1.14 8.00 -1.88
CA THR A 180 -0.28 7.64 -1.93
C THR A 180 -0.49 6.33 -2.69
N MET A 181 0.15 6.13 -3.84
CA MET A 181 0.08 4.86 -4.58
C MET A 181 0.62 3.68 -3.76
N ALA A 182 1.76 3.87 -3.07
CA ALA A 182 2.33 2.87 -2.16
C ALA A 182 1.37 2.52 -1.01
N LEU A 183 0.69 3.53 -0.43
CA LEU A 183 -0.32 3.35 0.60
C LEU A 183 -1.50 2.52 0.08
N PHE A 184 -2.06 2.87 -1.08
CA PHE A 184 -3.19 2.16 -1.66
C PHE A 184 -2.84 0.73 -2.08
N ALA A 185 -1.64 0.50 -2.62
CA ALA A 185 -1.16 -0.86 -2.90
C ALA A 185 -1.03 -1.70 -1.62
N THR A 186 -0.50 -1.11 -0.55
CA THR A 186 -0.43 -1.79 0.75
C THR A 186 -1.83 -2.07 1.32
N ALA A 187 -2.76 -1.12 1.19
CA ALA A 187 -4.14 -1.28 1.61
C ALA A 187 -4.85 -2.40 0.84
N GLY A 188 -4.64 -2.49 -0.49
CA GLY A 188 -5.16 -3.58 -1.31
C GLY A 188 -4.71 -4.96 -0.82
N ALA A 189 -3.43 -5.08 -0.48
CA ALA A 189 -2.89 -6.32 0.08
C ALA A 189 -3.44 -6.64 1.49
N MET A 190 -3.63 -5.62 2.34
CA MET A 190 -4.29 -5.79 3.64
C MET A 190 -5.73 -6.28 3.47
N LEU A 191 -6.50 -5.68 2.56
CA LEU A 191 -7.88 -6.07 2.30
C LEU A 191 -7.98 -7.52 1.78
N PHE A 192 -7.07 -7.93 0.90
CA PHE A 192 -6.96 -9.32 0.46
C PHE A 192 -6.70 -10.26 1.64
N ARG A 193 -5.70 -9.92 2.49
CA ARG A 193 -5.37 -10.71 3.68
C ARG A 193 -6.55 -10.82 4.64
N LEU A 194 -7.26 -9.72 4.89
CA LEU A 194 -8.42 -9.68 5.77
C LEU A 194 -9.58 -10.54 5.26
N ARG A 195 -9.75 -10.63 3.94
CA ARG A 195 -10.73 -11.53 3.32
C ARG A 195 -10.37 -13.00 3.54
N ASP A 196 -9.08 -13.34 3.47
CA ASP A 196 -8.60 -14.72 3.57
C ASP A 196 -8.45 -15.21 5.02
N LEU A 197 -8.40 -14.30 5.99
CA LEU A 197 -8.40 -14.68 7.40
C LEU A 197 -9.74 -15.38 7.75
N PRO A 198 -9.70 -16.56 8.39
CA PRO A 198 -10.90 -17.19 8.90
C PRO A 198 -11.65 -16.20 9.79
N ARG A 199 -12.98 -16.07 9.64
CA ARG A 199 -13.84 -15.25 10.54
C ARG A 199 -13.93 -15.83 11.96
N GLY A 200 -12.91 -16.56 12.41
CA GLY A 200 -12.83 -17.18 13.72
C GLY A 200 -12.81 -16.12 14.81
N ARG A 201 -13.67 -16.33 15.83
CA ARG A 201 -13.65 -15.61 17.11
C ARG A 201 -12.21 -15.50 17.61
N SER A 202 -11.83 -14.33 18.15
CA SER A 202 -10.50 -14.17 18.75
C SER A 202 -10.23 -15.30 19.73
N VAL A 203 -9.07 -15.93 19.62
CA VAL A 203 -8.70 -17.07 20.48
C VAL A 203 -8.65 -16.59 21.94
N LEU A 204 -8.20 -15.35 22.14
CA LEU A 204 -8.18 -14.64 23.42
C LEU A 204 -9.59 -14.38 24.02
N GLY A 205 -10.65 -14.38 23.22
CA GLY A 205 -12.03 -14.21 23.72
C GLY A 205 -12.62 -15.45 24.39
N SER A 206 -11.95 -16.61 24.28
CA SER A 206 -12.42 -17.88 24.86
C SER A 206 -11.91 -18.15 26.28
N VAL A 207 -10.90 -17.40 26.75
CA VAL A 207 -10.37 -17.52 28.10
C VAL A 207 -11.29 -16.76 29.06
N ARG A 208 -12.33 -17.43 29.57
CA ARG A 208 -13.12 -16.90 30.69
C ARG A 208 -12.23 -16.79 31.93
N PRO A 209 -12.21 -15.64 32.64
CA PRO A 209 -11.60 -15.60 33.96
C PRO A 209 -12.34 -16.61 34.87
N LYS A 210 -11.57 -17.47 35.54
CA LYS A 210 -12.05 -18.27 36.67
C LYS A 210 -12.07 -17.40 37.92
#